data_AF-A0A940B9N8-F1
#
_entry.id   AF-A0A940B9N8-F1
#
_cell.length_a   1.000
_cell.length_b   1.000
_cell.length_c   1.000
_cell.angle_alpha   90.00
_cell.angle_beta   90.00
_cell.angle_gamma   90.00
#
_symmetry.space_group_name_H-M   'P 1'
#
loop_
_entity.id
_entity.type
_entity.pdbx_description
1 polymer ?
#
loop_
_entity_poly.entity_id
_entity_poly.type
_entity_poly.pdbx_seq_one_letter_code
_entity_poly.pdbx_strand_id
1 'polypeptide(L)'
;MPANKNALIRYKTIDNCLRNKYRQWTIEDLVEACCDALYDCEGITKGVSLRTVQSDIQIMRSDKLGYNAPIEVYDNKFYRYADPDYSITKMPLSKNDYDVIREATDMLRQLSDFEQFNRFDDVIGRLDDSLATGLNKRKP
;
A
#
# COMPACT_ATOMS: atom_id res chain seq x y z
N MET A 1 -18.34 -10.36 9.78
CA MET A 1 -17.54 -9.74 8.68
C MET A 1 -16.20 -10.45 8.56
N PRO A 2 -15.61 -10.55 7.36
CA PRO A 2 -14.33 -11.24 7.21
C PRO A 2 -13.20 -10.43 7.85
N ALA A 3 -12.51 -11.02 8.84
CA ALA A 3 -11.44 -10.38 9.60
C ALA A 3 -10.31 -9.80 8.72
N ASN A 4 -10.19 -10.26 7.47
CA ASN A 4 -9.19 -9.83 6.50
C ASN A 4 -9.33 -8.36 6.06
N LYS A 5 -10.55 -7.81 5.91
CA LYS A 5 -10.72 -6.42 5.45
C LYS A 5 -10.17 -5.42 6.47
N ASN A 6 -10.51 -5.62 7.74
CA ASN A 6 -10.03 -4.78 8.84
C ASN A 6 -8.51 -4.86 8.98
N ALA A 7 -7.91 -6.02 8.72
CA ALA A 7 -6.45 -6.17 8.74
C ALA A 7 -5.78 -5.34 7.65
N LEU A 8 -6.30 -5.37 6.42
CA LEU A 8 -5.78 -4.57 5.30
C LEU A 8 -5.84 -3.06 5.57
N ILE A 9 -6.93 -2.57 6.16
CA ILE A 9 -7.05 -1.17 6.58
C ILE A 9 -5.92 -0.81 7.54
N ARG A 10 -5.70 -1.63 8.58
CA ARG A 10 -4.64 -1.40 9.56
C ARG A 10 -3.25 -1.46 8.95
N TYR A 11 -2.96 -2.42 8.06
CA TYR A 11 -1.66 -2.49 7.39
C TYR A 11 -1.38 -1.23 6.57
N LYS A 12 -2.37 -0.75 5.81
CA LYS A 12 -2.26 0.51 5.05
C LYS A 12 -2.05 1.72 5.97
N THR A 13 -2.74 1.75 7.10
CA THR A 13 -2.58 2.82 8.09
C THR A 13 -1.18 2.80 8.71
N ILE A 14 -0.71 1.65 9.18
CA ILE A 14 0.64 1.48 9.74
C ILE A 14 1.68 1.90 8.69
N ASP A 15 1.51 1.50 7.44
CA ASP A 15 2.38 1.91 6.35
C ASP A 15 2.44 3.43 6.15
N ASN A 16 1.29 4.11 6.14
CA ASN A 16 1.23 5.57 6.07
C ASN A 16 1.95 6.23 7.25
N CYS A 17 1.75 5.72 8.46
CA CYS A 17 2.38 6.21 9.68
C CYS A 17 3.91 6.09 9.56
N LEU A 18 4.42 4.89 9.29
CA LEU A 18 5.87 4.62 9.28
C LEU A 18 6.61 5.31 8.12
N ARG A 19 5.90 5.72 7.05
CA ARG A 19 6.47 6.58 6.00
C ARG A 19 6.63 8.03 6.40
N ASN A 20 5.87 8.51 7.39
CA ASN A 20 6.00 9.88 7.87
C ASN A 20 7.19 10.01 8.83
N LYS A 21 8.35 10.38 8.27
CA LYS A 21 9.61 10.57 9.00
C LYS A 21 9.64 11.81 9.91
N TYR A 22 8.69 12.72 9.75
CA TYR A 22 8.61 13.96 10.53
C TYR A 22 7.91 13.77 11.88
N ARG A 23 7.32 12.60 12.13
CA ARG A 23 6.69 12.23 13.40
C ARG A 23 7.34 10.97 13.96
N GLN A 24 7.55 10.94 15.27
CA GLN A 24 7.93 9.73 15.98
C GLN A 24 6.67 8.96 16.34
N TRP A 25 6.63 7.66 16.02
CA TRP A 25 5.46 6.81 16.23
C TRP A 25 5.72 5.82 17.35
N THR A 26 4.97 5.93 18.42
CA THR A 26 4.90 4.91 19.48
C THR A 26 3.91 3.82 19.08
N ILE A 27 3.90 2.69 19.79
CA ILE A 27 2.89 1.65 19.54
C ILE A 27 1.48 2.17 19.86
N GLU A 28 1.35 3.05 20.85
CA GLU A 28 0.10 3.70 21.21
C GLU A 28 -0.40 4.62 20.09
N ASP A 29 0.49 5.41 19.48
CA ASP A 29 0.13 6.26 18.32
C ASP A 29 -0.38 5.41 17.13
N LEU A 30 0.24 4.26 16.89
CA LEU A 30 -0.18 3.35 15.82
C LEU A 30 -1.54 2.70 16.12
N VAL A 31 -1.83 2.42 17.40
CA VAL A 31 -3.14 1.94 17.84
C VAL A 31 -4.21 2.99 17.60
N GLU A 32 -3.98 4.23 18.03
CA GLU A 32 -4.91 5.34 17.83
C GLU A 32 -5.18 5.56 16.34
N ALA A 33 -4.13 5.67 15.51
CA ALA A 33 -4.28 5.83 14.07
C ALA A 33 -5.07 4.68 13.42
N CYS A 34 -4.87 3.43 13.87
CA CYS A 34 -5.63 2.29 13.39
C CYS A 34 -7.10 2.34 13.83
N CYS A 35 -7.39 2.78 15.05
CA CYS A 35 -8.75 2.97 15.55
C CYS A 35 -9.49 4.01 14.71
N ASP A 36 -8.86 5.17 14.48
CA ASP A 36 -9.43 6.25 13.66
C ASP A 36 -9.71 5.78 12.24
N ALA A 37 -8.75 5.12 11.60
CA ALA A 37 -8.92 4.60 10.24
C ALA A 37 -10.06 3.56 10.13
N LEU A 38 -10.25 2.71 11.15
CA LEU A 38 -11.34 1.74 11.18
C LEU A 38 -12.69 2.40 11.43
N TYR A 39 -12.73 3.46 12.22
CA TYR A 39 -13.93 4.27 12.40
C TYR A 39 -14.31 4.98 11.10
N ASP A 40 -13.35 5.63 10.44
CA ASP A 40 -13.60 6.38 9.21
C ASP A 40 -14.00 5.47 8.04
N CYS A 41 -13.39 4.30 7.90
CA CYS A 41 -13.67 3.40 6.79
C CYS A 41 -14.92 2.54 7.01
N GLU A 42 -15.15 2.06 8.23
CA GLU A 42 -16.15 1.01 8.52
C GLU A 42 -17.11 1.36 9.67
N GLY A 43 -16.99 2.54 10.29
CA GLY A 43 -17.80 2.95 11.44
C GLY A 43 -17.53 2.14 12.72
N ILE A 44 -16.37 1.48 12.82
CA ILE A 44 -16.05 0.59 13.94
C ILE A 44 -15.63 1.41 15.16
N THR A 45 -16.52 1.51 16.15
CA THR A 45 -16.27 2.26 17.41
C THR A 45 -15.50 1.47 18.46
N LYS A 46 -15.46 0.13 18.33
CA LYS A 46 -14.74 -0.74 19.28
C LYS A 46 -13.21 -0.55 19.22
N GLY A 47 -12.70 0.00 18.12
CA GLY A 47 -11.27 0.16 17.88
C GLY A 47 -10.51 -1.18 17.84
N VAL A 48 -9.20 -1.11 18.04
CA VAL A 48 -8.31 -2.26 18.12
C VAL A 48 -7.41 -2.20 19.34
N SER A 49 -7.01 -3.39 19.80
CA SER A 49 -6.12 -3.52 20.94
C SER A 49 -4.65 -3.35 20.54
N LEU A 50 -3.82 -2.96 21.51
CA LEU A 50 -2.36 -2.95 21.36
C LEU A 50 -1.80 -4.29 20.86
N ARG A 51 -2.33 -5.42 21.38
CA ARG A 51 -1.95 -6.77 20.94
C ARG A 51 -2.25 -7.00 19.46
N THR A 52 -3.35 -6.44 18.96
CA THR A 52 -3.73 -6.55 17.54
C THR A 52 -2.69 -5.85 16.66
N VAL A 53 -2.37 -4.59 16.97
CA VAL A 53 -1.39 -3.81 16.19
C VAL A 53 0.01 -4.41 16.28
N GLN A 54 0.41 -4.92 17.44
CA GLN A 54 1.66 -5.68 17.56
C GLN A 54 1.68 -6.91 16.66
N SER A 55 0.59 -7.69 16.64
CA SER A 55 0.47 -8.85 15.74
C SER A 55 0.52 -8.43 14.27
N ASP A 56 -0.11 -7.31 13.92
CA ASP A 56 -0.09 -6.77 12.55
C ASP A 56 1.33 -6.39 12.13
N ILE A 57 2.10 -5.72 12.99
CA ILE A 57 3.51 -5.39 12.73
C ILE A 57 4.35 -6.66 12.52
N GLN A 58 4.12 -7.71 13.33
CA GLN A 58 4.83 -8.99 13.15
C GLN A 58 4.46 -9.66 11.82
N ILE A 59 3.19 -9.57 11.40
CA ILE A 59 2.75 -10.08 10.09
C ILE A 59 3.40 -9.26 8.97
N MET A 60 3.44 -7.93 9.07
CA MET A 60 4.06 -7.06 8.07
C MET A 60 5.56 -7.33 7.92
N ARG A 61 6.26 -7.64 9.03
CA ARG A 61 7.67 -8.06 9.01
C ARG A 61 7.88 -9.44 8.38
N SER A 62 6.89 -10.33 8.45
CA SER A 62 6.99 -11.69 7.95
C SER A 62 6.85 -11.78 6.42
N ASP A 63 7.26 -12.93 5.90
CA ASP A 63 7.13 -13.33 4.50
C ASP A 63 5.70 -13.80 4.14
N LYS A 64 4.82 -14.02 5.13
CA LYS A 64 3.47 -14.58 4.94
C LYS A 64 2.59 -13.83 3.95
N LEU A 65 2.74 -12.51 3.88
CA LEU A 65 2.02 -11.64 2.95
C LEU A 65 2.92 -11.09 1.84
N GLY A 66 4.19 -11.51 1.79
CA GLY A 66 5.18 -11.01 0.84
C GLY A 66 5.70 -9.59 1.11
N TYR A 67 5.20 -8.90 2.15
CA TYR A 67 5.62 -7.54 2.47
C TYR A 67 7.08 -7.46 2.89
N ASN A 68 7.54 -8.33 3.80
CA ASN A 68 8.90 -8.29 4.36
C ASN A 68 9.30 -6.88 4.82
N ALA A 69 8.37 -6.20 5.50
CA ALA A 69 8.52 -4.80 5.82
C ALA A 69 9.69 -4.58 6.79
N PRO A 70 10.66 -3.70 6.46
CA PRO A 70 11.85 -3.46 7.27
C PRO A 70 11.50 -2.53 8.45
N ILE A 71 10.54 -2.92 9.29
CA ILE A 71 10.11 -2.14 10.44
C ILE A 71 11.11 -2.34 11.58
N GLU A 72 11.78 -1.27 12.02
CA GLU A 72 12.68 -1.29 13.18
C GLU A 72 12.11 -0.50 14.36
N VAL A 73 12.60 -0.83 15.56
CA VAL A 73 12.32 -0.06 16.78
C VAL A 73 13.61 0.67 17.16
N TYR A 74 13.54 1.98 17.30
CA TYR A 74 14.65 2.83 17.74
C TYR A 74 14.29 3.55 19.05
N ASP A 75 15.32 3.97 19.79
CA ASP A 75 15.20 4.54 21.15
C ASP A 75 14.29 3.72 22.09
N ASN A 76 14.29 2.39 21.90
CA ASN A 76 13.48 1.40 22.64
C ASN A 76 11.96 1.62 22.61
N LYS A 77 11.44 2.55 21.80
CA LYS A 77 10.01 2.91 21.84
C LYS A 77 9.41 3.20 20.47
N PHE A 78 10.17 3.82 19.57
CA PHE A 78 9.62 4.38 18.34
C PHE A 78 9.77 3.43 17.16
N TYR A 79 8.75 3.37 16.32
CA TYR A 79 8.70 2.54 15.13
C TYR A 79 8.97 3.38 13.88
N ARG A 80 9.75 2.83 12.95
CA ARG A 80 9.95 3.40 11.60
C ARG A 80 10.30 2.30 10.61
N TYR A 81 10.24 2.61 9.32
CA TYR A 81 10.93 1.79 8.32
C TYR A 81 12.43 2.10 8.33
N ALA A 82 13.25 1.05 8.31
CA ALA A 82 14.70 1.15 8.15
C ALA A 82 15.07 1.59 6.72
N ASP A 83 14.32 1.11 5.71
CA ASP A 83 14.36 1.66 4.35
C ASP A 83 13.37 2.85 4.25
N PRO A 84 13.87 4.08 4.06
CA PRO A 84 13.04 5.27 4.03
C PRO A 84 12.13 5.39 2.80
N ASP A 85 12.37 4.62 1.74
CA ASP A 85 11.58 4.62 0.49
C ASP A 85 10.60 3.44 0.40
N TYR A 86 10.67 2.52 1.36
CA TYR A 86 9.78 1.37 1.47
C TYR A 86 8.32 1.79 1.66
N SER A 87 7.43 1.00 1.07
CA SER A 87 6.00 1.08 1.27
C SER A 87 5.38 -0.27 0.91
N ILE A 88 4.46 -0.79 1.72
CA ILE A 88 3.73 -2.02 1.35
C ILE A 88 2.90 -1.85 0.06
N THR A 89 2.59 -0.59 -0.29
CA THR A 89 1.85 -0.24 -1.52
C THR A 89 2.76 0.05 -2.71
N LYS A 90 4.06 0.26 -2.49
CA LYS A 90 5.06 0.42 -3.56
C LYS A 90 5.86 -0.87 -3.76
N MET A 91 5.21 -2.03 -3.67
CA MET A 91 5.87 -3.23 -4.19
C MET A 91 6.11 -2.99 -5.69
N PRO A 92 7.36 -3.13 -6.19
CA PRO A 92 7.57 -3.19 -7.62
C PRO A 92 6.70 -4.34 -8.13
N LEU A 93 5.85 -4.05 -9.11
CA LEU A 93 5.01 -5.06 -9.76
C LEU A 93 5.85 -6.30 -10.01
N SER A 94 5.40 -7.46 -9.53
CA SER A 94 6.04 -8.71 -9.92
C SER A 94 6.04 -8.78 -11.44
N LYS A 95 7.07 -9.38 -12.04
CA LYS A 95 7.11 -9.56 -13.51
C LYS A 95 5.81 -10.18 -14.03
N ASN A 96 5.24 -11.10 -13.25
CA ASN A 96 3.97 -11.73 -13.53
C ASN A 96 2.78 -10.74 -13.50
N ASP A 97 2.72 -9.85 -12.50
CA ASP A 97 1.66 -8.84 -12.40
C ASP A 97 1.76 -7.81 -13.53
N TYR A 98 2.97 -7.46 -13.95
CA TYR A 98 3.22 -6.61 -15.10
C TYR A 98 2.74 -7.26 -16.40
N ASP A 99 3.03 -8.54 -16.61
CA ASP A 99 2.62 -9.27 -17.81
C ASP A 99 1.08 -9.39 -17.89
N VAL A 100 0.41 -9.63 -16.76
CA VAL A 100 -1.06 -9.68 -16.68
C VAL A 100 -1.69 -8.31 -16.96
N ILE A 101 -1.14 -7.22 -16.40
CA ILE A 101 -1.64 -5.86 -16.67
C ILE A 101 -1.41 -5.48 -18.13
N ARG A 102 -0.26 -5.84 -18.71
CA ARG A 102 0.02 -5.64 -20.14
C ARG A 102 -1.00 -6.38 -21.00
N GLU A 103 -1.26 -7.65 -20.72
CA GLU A 103 -2.24 -8.45 -21.45
C GLU A 103 -3.66 -7.87 -21.34
N ALA A 104 -4.08 -7.46 -20.14
CA ALA A 104 -5.37 -6.79 -19.95
C ALA A 104 -5.45 -5.44 -20.69
N THR A 105 -4.35 -4.70 -20.76
CA THR A 105 -4.27 -3.43 -21.50
C THR A 105 -4.35 -3.67 -23.01
N ASP A 106 -3.71 -4.72 -23.51
CA ASP A 106 -3.77 -5.11 -24.93
C ASP A 106 -5.19 -5.57 -25.32
N MET A 107 -5.87 -6.30 -24.45
CA MET A 107 -7.30 -6.65 -24.63
C MET A 107 -8.19 -5.40 -24.66
N LEU A 108 -7.95 -4.43 -23.78
CA LEU A 108 -8.69 -3.17 -23.78
C LEU A 108 -8.42 -2.36 -25.05
N ARG A 109 -7.19 -2.36 -25.58
CA ARG A 109 -6.84 -1.73 -26.87
C ARG A 109 -7.56 -2.40 -28.04
N GLN A 110 -7.59 -3.72 -28.05
CA GLN A 110 -8.33 -4.49 -29.06
C GLN A 110 -9.85 -4.25 -28.98
N LEU A 111 -10.36 -3.92 -27.80
CA LEU A 111 -11.76 -3.53 -27.61
C LEU A 111 -12.02 -2.08 -28.04
N SER A 112 -11.06 -1.16 -27.86
CA SER A 112 -11.17 0.22 -28.35
C SER A 112 -11.04 0.35 -29.87
N ASP A 113 -10.45 -0.64 -30.54
CA ASP A 113 -10.51 -0.76 -32.01
C ASP A 113 -11.94 -1.08 -32.53
N PHE A 114 -12.89 -1.41 -31.64
CA PHE A 114 -14.31 -1.40 -31.99
C PHE A 114 -14.86 0.03 -31.83
N GLU A 115 -15.09 0.69 -32.96
CA GLU A 115 -15.39 2.11 -33.21
C GLU A 115 -16.55 2.81 -32.43
N GLN A 116 -16.83 2.50 -31.16
CA GLN A 116 -17.90 3.20 -30.40
C GLN A 116 -17.46 3.94 -29.14
N PHE A 117 -16.17 3.97 -28.78
CA PHE A 117 -15.73 4.69 -27.58
C PHE A 117 -14.45 5.53 -27.77
N ASN A 118 -14.54 6.58 -28.60
CA ASN A 118 -13.56 7.68 -28.70
C ASN A 118 -13.44 8.55 -27.42
N ARG A 119 -13.73 8.01 -26.23
CA ARG A 119 -13.64 8.70 -24.94
C ARG A 119 -12.51 8.19 -24.04
N PHE A 120 -11.78 7.14 -24.45
CA PHE A 120 -10.73 6.55 -23.61
C PHE A 120 -9.30 6.99 -23.96
N ASP A 121 -9.08 7.66 -25.09
CA ASP A 121 -7.74 8.10 -25.50
C ASP A 121 -7.08 9.06 -24.49
N ASP A 122 -7.86 9.96 -23.87
CA ASP A 122 -7.34 10.90 -22.85
C ASP A 122 -6.96 10.17 -21.54
N VAL A 123 -7.57 9.01 -21.27
CA VAL A 123 -7.25 8.20 -20.08
C VAL A 123 -6.02 7.33 -20.35
N ILE A 124 -5.90 6.80 -21.58
CA ILE A 124 -4.74 6.02 -22.03
C ILE A 124 -3.49 6.90 -22.06
N GLY A 125 -3.57 8.13 -22.58
CA GLY A 125 -2.44 9.06 -22.57
C GLY A 125 -1.92 9.37 -21.16
N ARG A 126 -2.81 9.57 -20.18
CA ARG A 126 -2.42 9.80 -18.78
C ARG A 126 -1.81 8.57 -18.12
N LEU A 127 -2.23 7.36 -18.53
CA LEU A 127 -1.66 6.11 -18.08
C LEU A 127 -0.26 5.91 -18.66
N ASP A 128 -0.06 6.20 -19.95
CA ASP A 128 1.25 6.11 -20.61
C ASP A 128 2.25 7.12 -20.02
N ASP A 129 1.84 8.35 -19.72
CA ASP A 129 2.68 9.35 -19.04
C ASP A 129 3.08 8.91 -17.63
N SER A 130 2.15 8.26 -16.91
CA SER A 130 2.41 7.71 -15.57
C SER A 130 3.39 6.52 -15.62
N LEU A 131 3.30 5.68 -16.67
CA LEU A 131 4.20 4.55 -16.92
C LEU A 131 5.61 5.03 -17.32
N ALA A 132 5.71 6.06 -18.18
CA ALA A 132 6.97 6.66 -18.59
C ALA A 132 7.71 7.32 -17.43
N THR A 133 6.98 7.98 -16.53
CA THR A 133 7.54 8.61 -15.32
C THR A 133 8.14 7.57 -14.36
N GLY A 134 7.61 6.33 -14.36
CA GLY A 134 8.16 5.20 -13.60
C GLY A 134 9.50 4.68 -14.13
N LEU A 135 9.81 4.88 -15.42
CA LEU A 135 11.06 4.43 -16.05
C LEU A 135 12.21 5.44 -15.87
N ASN A 136 11.93 6.74 -15.81
CA ASN A 136 12.97 7.79 -15.70
C ASN A 136 13.61 7.94 -14.32
N LYS A 137 13.10 7.26 -13.27
CA LYS A 137 13.79 7.14 -11.97
C LYS A 137 14.87 6.03 -11.93
N ARG A 138 15.17 5.43 -13.08
CA ARG A 138 16.23 4.42 -13.26
C ARG A 138 17.32 4.93 -14.21
N LYS A 139 17.93 6.07 -13.88
CA LYS A 139 19.32 6.33 -14.28
C LYS A 139 20.07 6.87 -13.05
N PRO A 140 21.33 6.45 -12.86
CA PRO A 140 22.14 6.88 -11.72
C PRO A 140 22.38 8.39 -11.73
#